data_AF-A0A645FLR9-F1
#
_entry.id   AF-A0A645FLR9-F1
#
_cell.length_a   1.000
_cell.length_b   1.000
_cell.length_c   1.000
_cell.angle_alpha   90.00
_cell.angle_beta   90.00
_cell.angle_gamma   90.00
#
_symmetry.space_group_name_H-M   'P 1'
#
loop_
_entity.id
_entity.type
_entity.pdbx_description
1 polymer ?
#
loop_
_entity_poly.entity_id
_entity_poly.type
_entity_poly.pdbx_seq_one_letter_code
_entity_poly.pdbx_strand_id
1 'polypeptide(L)' 'MQMSNPAVIARNHRVEEALEAAVSYGDYSVMERLLDILSNPYEYSDKQDDYCALPKESDNPYRTFCGT' A
#
# COMPACT_ATOMS: atom_id res chain seq x y z
N MET A 1 -7.38 -20.41 -5.37
CA MET A 1 -6.20 -19.60 -4.99
C MET A 1 -6.53 -18.14 -4.70
N GLN A 2 -7.53 -17.54 -5.38
CA GLN A 2 -7.89 -16.12 -5.22
C GLN A 2 -8.33 -15.69 -3.80
N MET A 3 -8.86 -16.58 -2.96
CA MET A 3 -9.25 -16.23 -1.58
C MET A 3 -8.12 -16.38 -0.55
N SER A 4 -6.90 -16.74 -0.99
CA SER A 4 -5.75 -16.91 -0.11
C SER A 4 -4.64 -15.90 -0.39
N ASN A 5 -4.57 -15.41 -1.64
CA ASN A 5 -3.64 -14.37 -2.05
C ASN A 5 -4.44 -13.08 -2.26
N PRO A 6 -4.30 -12.08 -1.39
CA PRO A 6 -4.97 -10.80 -1.60
C PRO A 6 -4.40 -10.09 -2.84
N ALA A 7 -5.26 -9.38 -3.55
CA ALA A 7 -4.89 -8.47 -4.64
C ALA A 7 -4.12 -7.27 -4.07
N VAL A 8 -4.60 -6.71 -2.95
CA VAL A 8 -4.02 -5.52 -2.32
C VAL A 8 -3.51 -5.83 -0.92
N ILE A 9 -2.33 -5.27 -0.59
CA ILE A 9 -1.78 -5.27 0.76
C ILE A 9 -1.47 -3.83 1.20
N ALA A 10 -1.51 -3.58 2.50
CA ALA A 10 -1.16 -2.28 3.07
C ALA A 10 0.37 -2.06 3.00
N ARG A 11 0.87 -1.67 1.83
CA ARG A 11 2.29 -1.36 1.61
C ARG A 11 2.69 -0.12 2.43
N ASN A 12 3.88 -0.14 3.04
CA ASN A 12 4.37 0.94 3.91
C ASN A 12 4.22 2.33 3.29
N HIS A 13 4.65 2.54 2.05
CA HIS A 13 4.56 3.86 1.40
C HIS A 13 3.12 4.39 1.30
N ARG A 14 2.10 3.54 1.09
CA ARG A 14 0.69 3.96 1.05
C ARG A 14 0.16 4.32 2.44
N VAL A 15 0.64 3.61 3.47
CA VAL A 15 0.31 3.91 4.87
C VAL A 15 0.98 5.23 5.28
N GLU A 16 2.25 5.43 4.91
CA GLU A 16 2.99 6.68 5.16
C GLU A 16 2.31 7.87 4.47
N GLU A 17 1.87 7.74 3.21
CA GLU A 17 1.11 8.78 2.50
C GLU A 17 -0.18 9.14 3.24
N ALA A 18 -0.94 8.14 3.71
CA ALA A 18 -2.18 8.38 4.47
C ALA A 18 -1.92 9.07 5.81
N LEU A 19 -0.86 8.68 6.52
CA LEU A 19 -0.46 9.31 7.77
C LEU A 19 0.05 10.74 7.57
N GLU A 20 0.85 10.98 6.54
CA GLU A 20 1.35 12.31 6.19
C GLU A 20 0.20 13.25 5.81
N ALA A 21 -0.77 12.78 5.02
CA ALA A 21 -1.95 13.55 4.66
C ALA A 21 -2.77 13.97 5.89
N ALA A 22 -3.01 13.03 6.80
CA ALA A 22 -3.75 13.26 8.03
C ALA A 22 -3.01 14.21 8.98
N VAL A 23 -1.69 14.05 9.15
CA VAL A 23 -0.89 14.86 10.08
C VAL A 23 -0.61 16.26 9.52
N SER A 24 -0.23 16.37 8.25
CA SER A 24 0.23 17.63 7.66
C SER A 24 -0.90 18.52 7.19
N TYR A 25 -1.99 17.91 6.69
CA TYR A 25 -3.10 18.65 6.08
C TYR A 25 -4.45 18.42 6.78
N GLY A 26 -4.50 17.54 7.79
CA GLY A 26 -5.76 17.15 8.42
C GLY A 26 -6.69 16.36 7.48
N ASP A 27 -6.16 15.85 6.36
CA ASP A 27 -6.95 15.17 5.35
C ASP A 27 -6.96 13.66 5.61
N TYR A 28 -8.10 13.19 6.14
CA TYR A 28 -8.33 11.76 6.40
C TYR A 28 -8.83 11.00 5.17
N SER A 29 -9.14 11.69 4.06
CA SER A 29 -9.72 11.07 2.86
C SER A 29 -8.80 9.98 2.27
N VAL A 30 -7.48 10.18 2.36
CA VAL A 30 -6.48 9.20 1.88
C VAL A 30 -6.53 7.92 2.72
N MET A 31 -6.62 8.07 4.05
CA MET A 31 -6.74 6.95 4.98
C MET A 31 -8.06 6.20 4.77
N GLU A 32 -9.18 6.91 4.63
CA GLU A 32 -10.50 6.29 4.41
C GLU A 32 -10.53 5.50 3.10
N ARG A 33 -9.96 6.03 2.02
CA ARG A 33 -9.84 5.32 0.74
C ARG A 33 -8.97 4.06 0.86
N LEU A 34 -7.88 4.12 1.61
CA LEU A 34 -7.03 2.95 1.86
C LEU A 34 -7.78 1.87 2.65
N LEU A 35 -8.55 2.27 3.67
CA LEU A 35 -9.34 1.35 4.50
C LEU A 35 -10.51 0.70 3.72
N ASP A 36 -11.17 1.46 2.85
CA ASP A 36 -12.23 0.94 1.98
C ASP A 36 -11.72 -0.21 1.10
N ILE A 37 -10.56 -0.01 0.47
CA ILE A 37 -9.94 -1.00 -0.41
C ILE A 37 -9.44 -2.22 0.36
N LEU A 38 -8.84 -2.00 1.54
CA LEU A 38 -8.38 -3.07 2.42
C LEU A 38 -9.52 -3.88 3.05
N SER A 39 -10.76 -3.37 3.03
CA SER A 39 -11.92 -4.12 3.51
C SER A 39 -12.30 -5.26 2.57
N ASN A 40 -11.95 -5.17 1.28
CA ASN A 40 -12.17 -6.23 0.28
C ASN A 40 -10.88 -6.56 -0.50
N PRO A 41 -9.84 -7.08 0.16
CA PRO A 41 -8.51 -7.19 -0.43
C PRO A 41 -8.40 -8.26 -1.53
N TYR A 42 -9.46 -9.05 -1.77
CA TYR A 42 -9.52 -10.11 -2.79
C TYR A 42 -10.43 -9.78 -3.98
N GLU A 43 -10.92 -8.53 -4.09
CA GLU A 43 -11.92 -8.15 -5.10
C GLU A 43 -11.35 -8.11 -6.53
N TYR A 44 -10.04 -7.87 -6.70
CA TYR A 44 -9.35 -7.75 -8.00
C TYR A 44 -10.09 -6.80 -8.97
N SER A 45 -10.60 -5.67 -8.47
CA SER A 45 -11.32 -4.67 -9.26
C SER A 45 -10.40 -3.56 -9.78
N ASP A 46 -10.79 -2.84 -10.83
CA ASP A 46 -10.02 -1.72 -11.39
C ASP A 46 -9.71 -0.62 -10.35
N LYS A 47 -10.56 -0.50 -9.32
CA LYS A 47 -10.35 0.43 -8.19
C LYS A 47 -9.10 0.11 -7.37
N GLN A 48 -8.66 -1.14 -7.41
CA GLN A 48 -7.52 -1.66 -6.66
C GLN A 48 -6.21 -1.55 -7.45
N ASP A 49 -6.26 -1.28 -8.76
CA ASP A 49 -5.09 -1.31 -9.64
C ASP A 49 -4.01 -0.31 -9.21
N ASP A 50 -4.42 0.91 -8.86
CA ASP A 50 -3.54 1.94 -8.29
C ASP A 50 -2.83 1.48 -7.00
N TYR A 51 -3.50 0.65 -6.19
CA TYR A 51 -2.96 0.17 -4.91
C TYR A 51 -2.14 -1.11 -5.06
N CYS A 52 -2.27 -1.80 -6.20
CA CYS A 52 -1.44 -2.92 -6.62
C CYS A 52 -0.10 -2.46 -7.22
N ALA A 53 -0.02 -1.20 -7.67
CA ALA A 53 1.18 -0.64 -8.28
C ALA A 53 2.43 -0.81 -7.39
N LEU A 54 3.55 -1.12 -8.04
CA LEU A 54 4.83 -1.21 -7.36
C LEU A 54 5.25 0.17 -6.84
N PRO A 55 5.88 0.25 -5.66
CA PRO A 55 6.50 1.49 -5.23
C PRO A 55 7.53 1.94 -6.27
N LYS A 56 7.79 3.25 -6.32
CA LYS A 56 8.94 3.77 -7.07
C LYS A 56 10.21 3.07 -6.60
N GLU A 57 11.15 2.91 -7.53
CA GLU A 57 12.46 2.33 -7.21
C GLU A 57 13.09 3.13 -6.06
N SER A 58 13.49 2.43 -5.01
CA SER A 58 14.18 3.05 -3.89
C SER A 58 15.56 3.51 -4.36
N ASP A 59 15.93 4.76 -4.05
CA ASP A 59 17.28 5.29 -4.30
C ASP A 59 18.38 4.54 -3.52
N ASN A 60 17.99 3.79 -2.49
CA ASN A 60 18.90 3.02 -1.66
C ASN A 60 19.25 1.67 -2.29
N PRO A 61 20.54 1.34 -2.45
CA PRO A 61 20.95 0.04 -2.95
C PRO A 61 20.49 -1.08 -2.01
N TYR A 62 20.00 -2.17 -2.59
CA TYR A 62 19.58 -3.37 -1.86
C TYR A 62 20.77 -3.95 -1.08
N ARG A 63 20.66 -4.02 0.24
CA ARG A 63 21.70 -4.58 1.14
C ARG A 63 21.26 -5.94 1.66
N THR A 64 22.05 -6.97 1.34
CA THR A 64 21.90 -8.31 1.92
C THR A 64 22.88 -8.52 3.06
N PHE A 65 22.43 -9.21 4.11
CA PHE A 65 23.26 -9.56 5.28
C PHE A 65 23.52 -11.08 5.38
N CYS A 66 23.16 -11.84 4.35
CA CYS A 66 23.42 -13.28 4.28
C CYS A 66 24.89 -13.55 3.90
N GLY A 67 25.81 -13.33 4.85
CA GLY A 67 27.24 -13.45 4.57
C GLY A 67 28.15 -13.52 5.79
N THR A 68 27.66 -14.02 6.93
CA THR A 68 28.51 -14.56 7.99
C THR A 68 28.51 -16.07 7.93
#